data_AF-A0A353FAX9-F1
#
_entry.id   AF-A0A353FAX9-F1
#
_cell.length_a   1.000
_cell.length_b   1.000
_cell.length_c   1.000
_cell.angle_alpha   90.00
_cell.angle_beta   90.00
_cell.angle_gamma   90.00
#
_symmetry.space_group_name_H-M   'P 1'
#
loop_
_entity.id
_entity.type
_entity.pdbx_description
1 polymer ?
#
loop_
_entity_poly.entity_id
_entity_poly.type
_entity_poly.pdbx_seq_one_letter_code
_entity_poly.pdbx_strand_id
1 'polypeptide(L)'
;MKKILAKIFLGITGWKIPVDEEQIQRMKHSVMVAAPHTSNWDFPFALAAFWKMGVDLRYFIKSEYTRGPFGWFFKWTGALGV
;
A
#
# COMPACT_ATOMS: atom_id res chain seq x y z
N MET A 1 -5.52 -9.81 -9.09
CA MET A 1 -4.18 -9.42 -9.60
C MET A 1 -3.29 -8.80 -8.51
N LYS A 2 -3.69 -7.68 -7.88
CA LYS A 2 -2.91 -6.99 -6.83
C LYS A 2 -2.40 -7.91 -5.70
N LYS A 3 -3.25 -8.81 -5.18
CA LYS A 3 -2.87 -9.80 -4.15
C LYS A 3 -1.78 -10.79 -4.59
N ILE A 4 -1.72 -11.13 -5.88
CA ILE A 4 -0.69 -12.04 -6.43
C ILE A 4 0.65 -11.29 -6.52
N LEU A 5 0.65 -10.06 -7.04
CA LEU A 5 1.83 -9.20 -7.09
C LEU A 5 2.42 -8.99 -5.69
N ALA A 6 1.56 -8.72 -4.70
CA ALA A 6 1.97 -8.63 -3.31
C ALA A 6 2.60 -9.92 -2.79
N LYS A 7 1.99 -11.08 -3.02
CA LYS A 7 2.56 -12.38 -2.60
C LYS A 7 3.94 -12.64 -3.20
N ILE A 8 4.13 -12.32 -4.49
CA ILE A 8 5.41 -12.49 -5.18
C ILE A 8 6.46 -11.54 -4.59
N PHE A 9 6.14 -10.24 -4.50
CA PHE A 9 7.05 -9.23 -3.95
C PHE A 9 7.49 -9.55 -2.52
N LEU A 10 6.53 -9.87 -1.64
CA LEU A 10 6.81 -10.24 -0.25
C LEU A 10 7.57 -11.57 -0.14
N GLY A 11 7.32 -12.52 -1.05
CA GLY A 11 8.08 -13.76 -1.15
C GLY A 11 9.55 -13.53 -1.51
N ILE A 12 9.82 -12.70 -2.53
CA ILE A 12 11.18 -12.38 -2.98
C ILE A 12 11.96 -11.61 -1.90
N THR A 13 11.30 -10.66 -1.24
CA THR A 13 11.91 -9.84 -0.17
C THR A 13 12.03 -10.56 1.16
N GLY A 14 11.39 -11.73 1.32
CA GLY A 14 11.30 -12.45 2.58
C GLY A 14 10.46 -11.76 3.65
N TRP A 15 9.73 -10.69 3.29
CA TRP A 15 8.99 -9.87 4.25
C TRP A 15 7.73 -10.59 4.75
N LYS A 16 7.59 -10.67 6.07
CA LYS A 16 6.45 -11.30 6.74
C LYS A 16 5.53 -10.23 7.32
N ILE A 17 4.23 -10.48 7.23
CA ILE A 17 3.20 -9.58 7.77
C ILE A 17 2.49 -10.34 8.87
N PRO A 18 2.78 -10.05 10.15
CA PRO A 18 2.16 -10.70 11.29
C PRO A 18 0.81 -10.03 11.57
N VAL A 19 -0.19 -10.34 10.73
CA VAL A 19 -1.56 -9.83 10.89
C VAL A 19 -2.54 -10.98 10.78
N ASP A 20 -3.50 -11.04 11.69
CA ASP A 20 -4.61 -11.99 11.66
C ASP A 20 -5.87 -11.39 11.02
N GLU A 21 -6.87 -12.24 10.80
CA GLU A 21 -8.12 -11.81 10.16
C GLU A 21 -8.91 -10.83 11.04
N GLU A 22 -8.86 -10.96 12.37
CA GLU A 22 -9.55 -10.07 13.29
C GLU A 22 -9.00 -8.64 13.19
N GLN A 23 -7.67 -8.50 13.18
CA GLN A 23 -6.98 -7.24 12.97
C GLN A 23 -7.35 -6.62 11.61
N ILE A 24 -7.42 -7.42 10.54
CA ILE A 24 -7.86 -6.93 9.21
C ILE A 24 -9.28 -6.38 9.27
N GLN A 25 -10.22 -7.08 9.92
CA GLN A 25 -11.60 -6.61 10.04
C GLN A 25 -11.68 -5.29 10.82
N ARG A 26 -10.92 -5.15 11.92
CA ARG A 26 -10.85 -3.91 12.72
C ARG A 26 -10.29 -2.72 11.95
N MET A 27 -9.46 -2.96 10.95
CA MET A 27 -8.88 -1.90 10.11
C MET A 27 -9.81 -1.40 9.01
N LYS A 28 -10.92 -2.11 8.71
CA LYS A 28 -11.88 -1.65 7.70
C LYS A 28 -12.47 -0.30 8.10
N HIS A 29 -12.54 0.62 7.12
CA HIS A 29 -13.03 1.99 7.32
C HIS A 29 -12.25 2.82 8.36
N SER A 30 -10.92 2.66 8.39
CA SER A 30 -10.03 3.44 9.26
C SER A 30 -9.16 4.42 8.47
N VAL A 31 -8.65 5.44 9.15
CA VAL A 31 -7.53 6.28 8.68
C VAL A 31 -6.31 5.89 9.51
N MET A 32 -5.22 5.51 8.83
CA MET A 32 -3.99 5.08 9.49
C MET A 32 -2.86 6.06 9.19
N VAL A 33 -2.09 6.41 10.23
CA VAL A 33 -0.86 7.17 10.08
C VAL A 33 0.32 6.19 9.99
N ALA A 34 0.99 6.17 8.85
CA ALA A 34 2.21 5.38 8.65
C ALA A 34 3.43 6.26 8.96
N ALA A 35 3.97 6.14 10.17
CA ALA A 35 5.16 6.86 10.62
C ALA A 35 6.03 5.95 11.52
N PRO A 36 7.35 6.16 11.56
CA PRO A 36 8.13 7.12 10.77
C PRO A 36 8.29 6.69 9.30
N HIS A 37 8.55 7.64 8.40
CA HIS A 37 8.96 7.33 7.03
C HIS A 37 10.49 7.26 6.98
N THR A 38 11.02 6.06 6.73
CA THR A 38 12.46 5.80 6.72
C THR A 38 13.04 5.94 5.32
N SER A 39 12.28 5.53 4.28
CA SER A 39 12.71 5.63 2.89
C SER A 39 11.54 5.47 1.92
N ASN A 40 11.75 5.82 0.65
CA ASN A 40 10.77 5.56 -0.41
C ASN A 40 10.40 4.07 -0.55
N TRP A 41 11.20 3.13 -0.02
CA TRP A 41 10.86 1.71 0.00
C TRP A 41 9.70 1.37 0.92
N ASP A 42 9.37 2.23 1.90
CA ASP A 42 8.20 1.99 2.76
C ASP A 42 6.91 1.92 1.93
N PHE A 43 6.85 2.64 0.81
CA PHE A 43 5.70 2.64 -0.09
C PHE A 43 5.39 1.26 -0.70
N PRO A 44 6.28 0.60 -1.47
CA PRO A 44 5.98 -0.71 -2.04
C PRO A 44 5.75 -1.79 -0.96
N PHE A 45 6.41 -1.72 0.19
CA PHE A 45 6.14 -2.66 1.31
C PHE A 45 4.74 -2.46 1.89
N ALA A 46 4.35 -1.22 2.18
CA ALA A 46 3.00 -0.91 2.67
C ALA A 46 1.94 -1.33 1.63
N LEU A 47 2.14 -0.94 0.36
CA LEU A 47 1.23 -1.27 -0.72
C LEU A 47 1.03 -2.79 -0.87
N ALA A 48 2.13 -3.55 -0.89
CA ALA A 48 2.08 -5.01 -0.92
C ALA A 48 1.38 -5.58 0.31
N ALA A 49 1.59 -5.02 1.50
CA ALA A 49 0.94 -5.47 2.70
C ALA A 49 -0.59 -5.32 2.63
N PHE A 50 -1.08 -4.12 2.30
CA PHE A 50 -2.52 -3.89 2.16
C PHE A 50 -3.16 -4.73 1.05
N TRP A 51 -2.47 -4.90 -0.08
CA TRP A 51 -2.93 -5.80 -1.14
C TRP A 51 -2.97 -7.27 -0.73
N LYS A 52 -2.04 -7.75 0.11
CA LYS A 52 -2.07 -9.11 0.67
C LYS A 52 -3.25 -9.27 1.62
N MET A 53 -3.49 -8.27 2.48
CA MET A 53 -4.60 -8.21 3.42
C MET A 53 -5.97 -8.10 2.73
N GLY A 54 -6.01 -7.67 1.46
CA GLY A 54 -7.27 -7.48 0.73
C GLY A 54 -8.01 -6.21 1.14
N VAL A 55 -7.30 -5.25 1.73
CA VAL A 55 -7.83 -3.94 2.12
C VAL A 55 -7.60 -2.95 0.97
N ASP A 56 -8.63 -2.17 0.60
CA ASP A 56 -8.47 -1.11 -0.40
C ASP A 56 -7.71 0.07 0.21
N LEU A 57 -6.43 0.19 -0.14
CA LEU A 57 -5.57 1.26 0.35
C LEU A 57 -5.82 2.55 -0.44
N ARG A 58 -6.08 3.65 0.28
CA ARG A 58 -5.97 5.01 -0.23
C ARG A 58 -4.90 5.74 0.56
N TYR A 59 -4.04 6.47 -0.13
CA TYR A 59 -2.90 7.15 0.49
C TYR A 59 -2.66 8.50 -0.17
N PHE A 60 -2.15 9.44 0.61
CA PHE A 60 -1.78 10.76 0.11
C PHE A 60 -0.38 10.74 -0.49
N ILE A 61 -0.22 11.45 -1.61
CA ILE A 61 1.08 11.68 -2.25
C ILE A 61 1.05 13.07 -2.89
N LYS A 62 2.23 13.67 -3.11
CA LYS A 62 2.32 14.97 -3.79
C LYS A 62 1.63 14.92 -5.15
N SER A 63 0.86 15.95 -5.47
CA SER A 63 0.01 15.99 -6.67
C SER A 63 0.77 15.74 -7.99
N GLU A 64 2.06 16.07 -8.07
CA GLU A 64 2.94 15.84 -9.22
C GLU A 64 3.00 14.36 -9.62
N TYR A 65 2.98 13.44 -8.65
CA TYR A 65 2.96 12.01 -8.94
C TYR A 65 1.66 11.56 -9.59
N THR A 66 0.54 12.23 -9.29
CA THR A 66 -0.78 11.88 -9.83
C THR A 66 -1.12 12.61 -11.14
N ARG A 67 -0.48 13.75 -11.40
CA ARG A 67 -0.68 14.58 -12.59
C ARG A 67 0.43 14.41 -13.64
N GLY A 68 1.58 13.86 -13.26
CA GLY A 68 2.73 13.63 -14.14
C GLY A 68 2.56 12.40 -15.06
N PRO A 69 3.60 12.06 -15.83
CA PRO A 69 3.55 11.01 -16.86
C PRO A 69 3.14 9.62 -16.33
N PHE A 70 3.47 9.32 -15.08
CA PHE A 70 3.13 8.05 -14.41
C PHE A 70 1.88 8.16 -13.51
N GLY A 71 1.08 9.23 -13.65
CA GLY A 71 -0.09 9.47 -12.82
C GLY A 71 -1.11 8.35 -12.84
N TRP A 72 -1.27 7.68 -13.98
CA TRP A 72 -2.14 6.51 -14.12
C TRP A 72 -1.73 5.36 -13.19
N PHE A 73 -0.42 5.13 -13.01
CA PHE A 73 0.11 4.07 -12.16
C PHE A 73 -0.20 4.36 -10.69
N PHE A 74 0.14 5.56 -10.22
CA PHE A 74 -0.11 5.95 -8.83
C PHE A 74 -1.61 6.00 -8.50
N LYS A 75 -2.46 6.46 -9.43
CA LYS A 75 -3.91 6.43 -9.23
C LYS A 75 -4.44 4.99 -9.15
N TRP A 76 -3.91 4.07 -9.97
CA TRP A 76 -4.28 2.65 -9.94
C TRP A 76 -3.90 1.97 -8.61
N THR A 77 -2.79 2.38 -7.98
CA THR A 77 -2.38 1.88 -6.66
C THR A 77 -3.18 2.47 -5.50
N GLY A 78 -3.93 3.55 -5.70
CA GLY A 78 -4.81 4.16 -4.70
C GLY A 78 -4.43 5.59 -4.28
N ALA A 79 -3.51 6.24 -4.99
CA ALA A 79 -3.03 7.57 -4.65
C ALA A 79 -4.10 8.66 -4.72
N LEU A 80 -4.08 9.55 -3.74
CA LEU A 80 -4.80 10.80 -3.69
C LEU A 80 -3.77 11.93 -3.71
N GLY A 81 -3.79 12.73 -4.77
CA GLY A 81 -2.88 13.85 -4.94
C GLY A 81 -3.28 15.00 -4.02
N VAL A 82 -2.37 15.43 -3.16
CA VAL A 82 -2.49 16.61 -2.31
C VAL A 82 -1.43 17.64 -2.64
#